data_AF-A0A7J9YMB5-F1
#
_entry.id   AF-A0A7J9YMB5-F1
#
_cell.length_a   1.000
_cell.length_b   1.000
_cell.length_c   1.000
_cell.angle_alpha   90.00
_cell.angle_beta   90.00
_cell.angle_gamma   90.00
#
_symmetry.space_group_name_H-M   'P 1'
#
loop_
_entity.id
_entity.type
_entity.pdbx_description
1 polymer ?
#
loop_
_entity_poly.entity_id
_entity_poly.type
_entity_poly.pdbx_seq_one_letter_code
_entity_poly.pdbx_strand_id
1 'polypeptide(L)' 'MRPWGDQPAGRFDELVLESEALRENALGDPRERPLWVYVPPGYDD' A
#
# COMPACT_ATOMS: atom_id res chain seq x y z
N MET A 1 -24.64 14.00 -7.56
CA MET A 1 -23.40 13.40 -7.02
C MET A 1 -23.73 12.78 -5.68
N ARG A 2 -23.32 11.52 -5.42
CA ARG A 2 -23.52 10.93 -4.10
C ARG A 2 -22.35 11.37 -3.21
N PRO A 3 -22.57 11.68 -1.93
CA PRO A 3 -21.50 12.13 -1.03
C PRO A 3 -20.44 11.06 -0.69
N TRP A 4 -20.65 9.81 -1.10
CA TRP A 4 -19.75 8.68 -0.89
C TRP A 4 -20.01 7.55 -1.90
N GLY A 5 -19.02 6.64 -2.02
CA GLY A 5 -19.13 5.42 -2.83
C GLY A 5 -18.70 5.57 -4.29
N ASP A 6 -18.18 6.73 -4.68
CA ASP A 6 -17.54 6.89 -5.98
C ASP A 6 -16.22 6.11 -6.02
N GLN A 7 -15.91 5.52 -7.16
CA GLN A 7 -14.65 4.81 -7.35
C GLN A 7 -13.50 5.83 -7.48
N PRO A 8 -12.30 5.50 -6.96
CA PRO A 8 -11.12 6.31 -7.20
C PRO A 8 -10.84 6.43 -8.71
N ALA A 9 -10.44 7.62 -9.17
CA ALA A 9 -10.05 7.82 -10.56
C ALA A 9 -8.67 7.22 -10.87
N GLY A 10 -7.80 7.13 -9.86
CA GLY A 10 -6.51 6.46 -9.95
C GLY A 10 -6.60 4.96 -9.68
N ARG A 11 -5.46 4.35 -9.37
CA ARG A 11 -5.36 2.92 -9.03
C ARG A 11 -4.78 2.74 -7.63
N PHE A 12 -4.91 1.52 -7.10
CA PHE A 12 -4.15 1.11 -5.93
C PHE A 12 -3.09 0.10 -6.39
N ASP A 13 -1.83 0.40 -6.11
CA ASP A 13 -0.72 -0.51 -6.33
C ASP A 13 -0.47 -1.30 -5.04
N GLU A 14 -0.40 -2.62 -5.16
CA GLU A 14 -0.03 -3.52 -4.07
C GLU A 14 1.49 -3.67 -4.05
N LEU A 15 2.12 -3.16 -2.99
CA LEU A 15 3.56 -3.20 -2.81
C LEU A 15 3.90 -4.03 -1.58
N VAL A 16 5.07 -4.65 -1.59
CA VAL A 16 5.64 -5.30 -0.40
C VAL A 16 6.96 -4.62 -0.10
N LEU A 17 7.13 -4.13 1.12
CA LEU A 17 8.40 -3.60 1.62
C LEU A 17 9.04 -4.57 2.60
N GLU A 18 10.37 -4.63 2.61
CA GLU A 18 11.12 -5.27 3.67
C GLU A 18 11.37 -4.28 4.82
N SER A 19 10.96 -4.66 6.03
CA SER A 19 11.14 -3.86 7.23
C SER A 19 12.38 -4.32 8.00
N GLU A 20 13.44 -3.54 7.93
CA GLU A 20 14.67 -3.81 8.69
C GLU A 20 14.45 -3.80 10.21
N ALA A 21 13.52 -2.96 10.70
CA ALA A 21 13.18 -2.91 12.13
C ALA A 21 12.53 -4.20 12.65
N LEU A 22 11.97 -5.02 11.76
CA LEU A 22 11.36 -6.32 12.10
C LEU A 22 12.31 -7.49 11.86
N ARG A 23 13.57 -7.23 11.49
CA ARG A 23 14.58 -8.27 11.39
C ARG A 23 14.78 -8.90 12.78
N GLU A 24 14.62 -10.22 12.85
CA GLU A 24 14.72 -10.99 14.10
C GLU A 24 13.72 -10.55 15.18
N ASN A 25 12.53 -10.10 14.79
CA ASN A 25 11.47 -9.76 15.73
C ASN A 25 11.17 -10.96 16.65
N ALA A 26 11.31 -10.78 17.96
CA ALA A 26 11.10 -11.81 18.99
C ALA A 26 9.67 -12.38 19.04
N LEU A 27 8.69 -11.61 18.58
CA LEU A 27 7.29 -12.02 18.43
C LEU A 27 7.03 -12.76 17.11
N GLY A 28 8.02 -12.81 16.21
CA GLY A 28 7.95 -13.53 14.94
C GLY A 28 7.15 -12.80 13.86
N ASP A 29 6.83 -11.52 14.03
CA ASP A 29 6.12 -10.76 13.00
C ASP A 29 6.92 -10.74 11.68
N PRO A 30 6.28 -10.95 10.52
CA PRO A 30 6.98 -10.93 9.24
C PRO A 30 7.59 -9.56 8.93
N ARG A 31 8.83 -9.59 8.44
CA ARG A 31 9.51 -8.38 7.95
C ARG A 31 8.94 -7.85 6.63
N GLU A 32 8.32 -8.71 5.83
CA GLU A 32 7.62 -8.32 4.60
C GLU A 32 6.28 -7.68 4.97
N ARG A 33 6.09 -6.42 4.58
CA ARG A 33 4.88 -5.65 4.90
C ARG A 33 4.14 -5.29 3.62
N PRO A 34 2.98 -5.92 3.35
CA PRO A 34 2.14 -5.51 2.23
C PRO A 34 1.53 -4.14 2.52
N LEU A 35 1.49 -3.29 1.49
CA LEU A 35 0.90 -1.97 1.49
C LEU A 35 0.07 -1.77 0.24
N TRP A 36 -0.99 -0.98 0.36
CA TRP A 36 -1.77 -0.49 -0.77
C TRP A 36 -1.47 0.99 -0.94
N VAL A 37 -0.95 1.37 -2.09
CA VAL A 37 -0.58 2.75 -2.40
C VAL A 37 -1.52 3.28 -3.47
N TYR A 38 -2.26 4.34 -3.15
CA TYR A 38 -3.05 5.03 -4.16
C TYR A 38 -2.12 5.80 -5.10
N VAL A 39 -2.26 5.56 -6.40
CA VAL A 39 -1.53 6.25 -7.45
C VAL A 39 -2.53 7.08 -8.27
N PRO A 40 -2.35 8.42 -8.34
CA PRO A 40 -3.26 9.28 -9.09
C PRO A 40 -3.13 9.05 -10.61
N PRO A 41 -4.17 9.42 -11.39
CA PRO A 41 -4.08 9.39 -12.86
C PRO A 41 -2.88 10.20 -13.38
N GLY A 42 -2.19 9.68 -14.40
CA GLY A 42 -1.07 10.35 -15.06
C GLY A 42 0.24 10.37 -14.26
N TYR A 43 0.36 9.58 -13.18
CA TYR A 43 1.60 9.51 -12.39
C TYR A 43 2.80 8.92 -13.17
N ASP A 44 2.53 8.03 -14.14
CA ASP A 44 3.55 7.35 -14.93
C ASP A 44 3.85 8.04 -16.28
N ASP A 45 3.14 9.14 -16.59
CA ASP A 45 3.24 9.89 -17.85
C ASP A 45 4.32 10.99 -17.83
#